data_AF-Q0GY12-F1
#
_entry.id   AF-Q0GY12-F1
#
_cell.length_a   1.000
_cell.length_b   1.000
_cell.length_c   1.000
_cell.angle_alpha   90.00
_cell.angle_beta   90.00
_cell.angle_gamma   90.00
#
_symmetry.space_group_name_H-M   'P 1'
#
loop_
_entity.id
_entity.type
_entity.pdbx_description
1 polymer ?
#
loop_
_entity_poly.entity_id
_entity_poly.type
_entity_poly.pdbx_seq_one_letter_code
_entity_poly.pdbx_strand_id
1 'polypeptide(L)'
;YPRLVVEDFSPLPSKGQTGKDGWYPPGHGDVFPSLKNSGKLDLLLSQGKEYVFVANSDNLGAVVDLKILNHLIHKKNEYCMEVTPKTLADVKGGTLISYEGRVQLLEIAQVADAHVNEFKSIEKFKIFNTNNLWVNLNAIKRLVEADALKMEIIPNPKEVDGVKVLQLETAAGAAIRFFNHAIGTNV
;
A
#
# COMPACT_ATOMS: atom_id res chain seq x y z
N TYR A 1 16.09 -1.61 3.77
CA TYR A 1 15.92 -1.59 5.24
C TYR A 1 16.59 -2.81 5.83
N PRO A 2 17.20 -2.75 7.03
CA PRO A 2 17.87 -3.89 7.63
C PRO A 2 16.84 -4.84 8.26
N ARG A 3 16.95 -6.15 8.00
CA ARG A 3 16.17 -7.14 8.74
C ARG A 3 16.50 -7.01 10.23
N LEU A 4 15.51 -7.14 11.11
CA LEU A 4 15.71 -7.05 12.56
C LEU A 4 15.73 -8.45 13.17
N VAL A 5 16.69 -8.76 14.03
CA VAL A 5 16.70 -10.02 14.78
C VAL A 5 15.53 -10.02 15.77
N VAL A 6 14.73 -11.08 15.82
CA VAL A 6 13.51 -11.13 16.66
C VAL A 6 13.84 -10.99 18.15
N GLU A 7 14.99 -11.52 18.57
CA GLU A 7 15.37 -11.62 19.98
C GLU A 7 15.72 -10.27 20.61
N ASP A 8 16.38 -9.37 19.86
CA ASP A 8 16.91 -8.12 20.39
C ASP A 8 16.62 -6.88 19.52
N PHE A 9 15.87 -7.05 18.43
CA PHE A 9 15.55 -6.02 17.43
C PHE A 9 16.76 -5.33 16.81
N SER A 10 17.96 -5.90 16.94
CA SER A 10 19.16 -5.37 16.30
C SER A 10 19.13 -5.60 14.79
N PRO A 11 19.68 -4.69 13.97
CA PRO A 11 19.88 -4.93 12.55
C PRO A 11 20.72 -6.19 12.31
N LEU A 12 20.22 -7.17 11.55
CA LEU A 12 20.97 -8.37 11.17
C LEU A 12 22.35 -8.08 10.55
N PRO A 13 22.52 -7.02 9.73
CA PRO A 13 23.85 -6.61 9.26
C PRO A 13 24.87 -6.32 10.37
N SER A 14 24.42 -5.90 11.56
CA SER A 14 25.30 -5.66 12.72
C SER A 14 25.81 -6.95 13.37
N LYS A 15 25.20 -8.10 13.06
CA LYS A 15 25.60 -9.44 13.52
C LYS A 15 26.55 -10.15 12.55
N GLY A 16 27.11 -9.42 11.58
CA GLY A 16 28.05 -9.96 10.59
C GLY A 16 27.42 -10.31 9.24
N GLN A 17 26.08 -10.32 9.13
CA GLN A 17 25.39 -10.63 7.88
C GLN A 17 25.20 -9.38 7.00
N THR A 18 26.30 -8.81 6.52
CA THR A 18 26.31 -7.57 5.74
C THR A 18 25.89 -7.75 4.27
N GLY A 19 25.77 -9.00 3.81
CA GLY A 19 25.30 -9.35 2.47
C GLY A 19 23.83 -8.97 2.22
N LYS A 20 23.34 -9.21 1.00
CA LYS A 20 21.96 -8.85 0.60
C LYS A 20 20.89 -9.46 1.51
N ASP A 21 21.16 -10.63 2.07
CA ASP A 21 20.26 -11.33 3.00
C ASP A 21 20.15 -10.64 4.37
N GLY A 22 20.99 -9.64 4.66
CA GLY A 22 20.80 -8.70 5.77
C GLY A 22 19.71 -7.65 5.53
N TRP A 23 19.25 -7.47 4.28
CA TRP A 23 18.45 -6.32 3.86
C TRP A 23 17.20 -6.72 3.08
N TYR A 24 16.14 -5.91 3.21
CA TYR A 24 14.88 -6.14 2.51
C TYR A 24 14.25 -4.81 2.03
N PRO A 25 13.41 -4.86 0.97
CA PRO A 25 12.55 -3.74 0.59
C PRO A 25 11.41 -3.61 1.62
N PRO A 26 11.04 -2.39 2.06
CA PRO A 26 10.08 -2.14 3.15
C PRO A 26 8.60 -2.25 2.71
N GLY A 27 8.30 -3.13 1.76
CA GLY A 27 6.98 -3.23 1.14
C GLY A 27 6.70 -2.10 0.13
N HIS A 28 5.57 -2.23 -0.58
CA HIS A 28 5.21 -1.34 -1.68
C HIS A 28 4.71 0.04 -1.24
N GLY A 29 4.39 0.24 0.04
CA GLY A 29 4.04 1.56 0.59
C GLY A 29 5.19 2.58 0.50
N ASP A 30 6.42 2.11 0.37
CA ASP A 30 7.60 2.95 0.17
C ASP A 30 7.63 3.71 -1.16
N VAL A 31 6.73 3.39 -2.11
CA VAL A 31 6.62 4.11 -3.38
C VAL A 31 6.47 5.63 -3.18
N PHE A 32 5.72 6.08 -2.17
CA PHE A 32 5.48 7.51 -1.93
C PHE A 32 6.72 8.26 -1.45
N PRO A 33 7.37 7.87 -0.33
CA PRO A 33 8.62 8.51 0.08
C PRO A 33 9.73 8.32 -0.95
N SER A 34 9.82 7.16 -1.63
CA SER A 34 10.84 6.93 -2.67
C SER A 34 10.67 7.84 -3.90
N LEU A 35 9.43 8.14 -4.32
CA LEU A 35 9.17 9.12 -5.39
C LEU A 35 9.70 10.51 -5.03
N LYS A 36 9.48 10.95 -3.79
CA LYS A 36 10.04 12.22 -3.28
C LYS A 36 11.57 12.12 -3.21
N ASN A 37 12.11 11.16 -2.46
CA ASN A 37 13.53 11.10 -2.12
C ASN A 37 14.43 10.96 -3.35
N SER A 38 13.93 10.35 -4.43
CA SER A 38 14.65 10.26 -5.70
C SER A 38 14.60 11.52 -6.57
N GLY A 39 13.85 12.55 -6.20
CA GLY A 39 13.60 13.76 -7.00
C GLY A 39 12.66 13.55 -8.19
N LYS A 40 12.17 12.31 -8.42
CA LYS A 40 11.27 11.99 -9.53
C LYS A 40 9.91 12.65 -9.37
N LEU A 41 9.42 12.79 -8.14
CA LEU A 41 8.16 13.48 -7.86
C LEU A 41 8.20 14.93 -8.35
N ASP A 42 9.26 15.67 -8.00
CA ASP A 42 9.45 17.06 -8.41
C ASP A 42 9.63 17.18 -9.93
N LEU A 43 10.36 16.24 -10.54
CA LEU A 43 10.51 16.17 -12.00
C LEU A 43 9.16 15.98 -12.70
N LEU A 44 8.34 15.01 -12.27
CA LEU A 44 7.02 14.75 -12.85
C LEU A 44 6.10 15.97 -12.71
N LEU A 45 6.09 16.60 -11.53
CA LEU A 45 5.32 17.82 -11.29
C LEU A 45 5.79 18.98 -12.19
N SER A 46 7.10 19.16 -12.38
CA SER A 46 7.64 20.19 -13.27
C SER A 46 7.26 19.99 -14.74
N GLN A 47 6.95 18.75 -15.14
CA GLN A 47 6.45 18.40 -16.47
C GLN A 47 4.92 18.54 -16.59
N GLY A 48 4.24 19.04 -15.55
CA GLY A 48 2.79 19.18 -15.52
C GLY A 48 2.04 17.85 -15.34
N LYS A 49 2.69 16.79 -14.82
CA LYS A 49 1.98 15.55 -14.48
C LYS A 49 1.21 15.75 -13.18
N GLU A 50 -0.05 15.33 -13.15
CA GLU A 50 -0.94 15.51 -11.99
C GLU A 50 -1.26 14.20 -11.26
N TYR A 51 -1.40 13.10 -11.99
CA TYR A 51 -1.72 11.78 -11.46
C TYR A 51 -0.67 10.75 -11.88
N VAL A 52 -0.48 9.75 -11.02
CA VAL A 52 0.24 8.51 -11.34
C VAL A 52 -0.68 7.33 -11.16
N PHE A 53 -0.60 6.38 -12.11
CA PHE A 53 -1.21 5.07 -11.98
C PHE A 53 -0.14 4.08 -11.52
N VAL A 54 -0.40 3.40 -10.41
CA VAL A 54 0.48 2.40 -9.79
C VAL A 54 -0.24 1.07 -9.81
N ALA A 55 0.42 0.02 -10.28
CA ALA A 55 -0.15 -1.33 -10.35
C ALA A 55 0.92 -2.37 -10.04
N ASN A 56 0.48 -3.57 -9.67
CA ASN A 56 1.36 -4.73 -9.53
C ASN A 56 1.93 -5.14 -10.89
N SER A 57 3.23 -5.42 -10.94
CA SER A 57 3.89 -5.89 -12.17
C SER A 57 3.39 -7.26 -12.64
N ASP A 58 2.90 -8.08 -11.72
CA ASP A 58 2.29 -9.38 -12.01
C ASP A 58 0.81 -9.27 -12.46
N ASN A 59 0.17 -8.11 -12.29
CA ASN A 59 -1.19 -7.88 -12.77
C ASN A 59 -1.18 -7.36 -14.22
N LEU A 60 -1.16 -8.29 -15.18
CA LEU A 60 -1.19 -7.96 -16.61
C LEU A 60 -2.52 -7.35 -17.09
N GLY A 61 -3.57 -7.41 -16.26
CA GLY A 61 -4.86 -6.77 -16.54
C GLY A 61 -4.91 -5.29 -16.16
N ALA A 62 -3.90 -4.78 -15.45
CA ALA A 62 -3.84 -3.38 -15.05
C ALA A 62 -3.53 -2.48 -16.25
N VAL A 63 -4.51 -1.67 -16.65
CA VAL A 63 -4.39 -0.74 -17.78
C VAL A 63 -4.87 0.65 -17.39
N VAL A 64 -4.36 1.66 -18.09
CA VAL A 64 -4.78 3.05 -17.89
C VAL A 64 -6.17 3.25 -18.48
N ASP A 65 -7.19 3.42 -17.63
CA ASP A 65 -8.55 3.80 -18.04
C ASP A 65 -8.75 5.33 -17.91
N LEU A 66 -8.94 5.99 -19.06
CA LEU A 66 -9.15 7.44 -19.13
C LEU A 66 -10.48 7.89 -18.54
N LYS A 67 -11.48 7.01 -18.43
CA LYS A 67 -12.77 7.35 -17.79
C LYS A 67 -12.59 7.51 -16.29
N ILE A 68 -11.82 6.62 -15.67
CA ILE A 68 -11.45 6.72 -14.26
C ILE A 68 -10.66 8.01 -14.07
N LEU A 69 -9.57 8.22 -14.83
CA LEU A 69 -8.77 9.43 -14.73
C LEU A 69 -9.60 10.72 -14.86
N ASN A 70 -10.49 10.78 -15.85
CA ASN A 70 -11.35 11.95 -16.06
C ASN A 70 -12.28 12.20 -14.86
N HIS A 71 -12.83 11.15 -14.25
CA HIS A 71 -13.61 11.27 -13.02
C HIS A 71 -12.78 11.89 -11.89
N LEU A 72 -11.56 11.38 -11.66
CA LEU A 72 -10.69 11.85 -10.58
C LEU A 72 -10.34 13.33 -10.73
N ILE A 73 -10.05 13.78 -11.96
CA ILE A 73 -9.77 15.18 -12.28
C ILE A 73 -10.99 16.06 -11.96
N HIS A 74 -12.18 15.70 -12.45
CA HIS A 74 -13.40 16.49 -12.25
C HIS A 74 -13.84 16.56 -10.79
N LYS A 75 -13.71 15.46 -10.06
CA LYS A 75 -14.12 15.35 -8.65
C LYS A 75 -13.01 15.74 -7.67
N LYS A 76 -11.81 16.02 -8.17
CA LYS A 76 -10.62 16.35 -7.36
C LYS A 76 -10.34 15.28 -6.31
N ASN A 77 -10.44 14.01 -6.71
CA ASN A 77 -10.07 12.88 -5.87
C ASN A 77 -8.54 12.80 -5.80
N GLU A 78 -7.97 12.78 -4.60
CA GLU A 78 -6.51 12.66 -4.48
C GLU A 78 -6.03 11.21 -4.55
N TYR A 79 -6.92 10.24 -4.28
CA TYR A 79 -6.59 8.82 -4.26
C TYR A 79 -7.79 7.99 -4.72
N CYS A 80 -7.55 7.04 -5.62
CA CYS A 80 -8.52 6.06 -6.01
C CYS A 80 -7.90 4.66 -6.03
N MET A 81 -8.61 3.72 -5.43
CA MET A 81 -8.28 2.30 -5.47
C MET A 81 -9.30 1.59 -6.35
N GLU A 82 -8.85 0.92 -7.39
CA GLU A 82 -9.72 0.01 -8.13
C GLU A 82 -9.98 -1.24 -7.27
N VAL A 83 -11.23 -1.67 -7.28
CA VAL A 83 -11.68 -2.86 -6.58
C VAL A 83 -12.45 -3.75 -7.54
N THR A 84 -12.43 -5.05 -7.29
CA THR A 84 -13.25 -6.03 -8.02
C THR A 84 -14.25 -6.69 -7.08
N PRO A 85 -15.29 -7.34 -7.60
CA PRO A 85 -16.12 -8.24 -6.79
C PRO A 85 -15.26 -9.33 -6.15
N LYS A 86 -15.40 -9.52 -4.84
CA LYS A 86 -14.65 -10.54 -4.10
C LYS A 86 -15.10 -11.94 -4.52
N THR A 87 -14.15 -12.81 -4.80
CA THR A 87 -14.36 -14.22 -5.13
C THR A 87 -13.83 -15.13 -4.02
N LEU A 88 -14.13 -16.43 -4.11
CA LEU A 88 -13.59 -17.43 -3.18
C LEU A 88 -12.06 -17.62 -3.32
N ALA A 89 -11.46 -17.17 -4.42
CA ALA A 89 -10.01 -17.19 -4.61
C ALA A 89 -9.29 -16.07 -3.84
N ASP A 90 -10.03 -15.02 -3.47
CA ASP A 90 -9.50 -13.80 -2.85
C ASP A 90 -9.38 -13.96 -1.32
N VAL A 91 -8.51 -14.89 -0.91
CA VAL A 91 -8.31 -15.28 0.50
C VAL A 91 -7.26 -14.40 1.20
N LYS A 92 -6.31 -13.83 0.47
CA LYS A 92 -5.21 -13.01 1.00
C LYS A 92 -5.19 -11.64 0.35
N GLY A 93 -5.39 -10.59 1.16
CA GLY A 93 -5.39 -9.19 0.76
C GLY A 93 -6.44 -8.41 1.54
N GLY A 94 -6.79 -7.24 1.02
CA GLY A 94 -7.62 -6.27 1.74
C GLY A 94 -8.92 -5.92 1.03
N THR A 95 -9.83 -5.35 1.80
CA THR A 95 -11.11 -4.79 1.33
C THR A 95 -11.23 -3.33 1.78
N LEU A 96 -12.00 -2.54 1.05
CA LEU A 96 -12.29 -1.17 1.47
C LEU A 96 -13.42 -1.14 2.49
N ILE A 97 -13.19 -0.40 3.56
CA ILE A 97 -14.17 -0.10 4.60
C ILE A 97 -14.33 1.40 4.77
N SER A 98 -15.47 1.80 5.35
CA SER A 98 -15.66 3.15 5.87
C SER A 98 -15.48 3.13 7.38
N TYR A 99 -14.52 3.90 7.88
CA TYR A 99 -14.25 4.05 9.30
C TYR A 99 -14.14 5.54 9.63
N GLU A 100 -14.96 6.00 10.58
CA GLU A 100 -15.03 7.43 10.98
C GLU A 100 -15.20 8.40 9.80
N GLY A 101 -16.01 8.00 8.81
CA GLY A 101 -16.28 8.79 7.61
C GLY A 101 -15.13 8.85 6.60
N ARG A 102 -14.08 8.03 6.77
CA ARG A 102 -12.96 7.92 5.84
C ARG A 102 -12.88 6.53 5.23
N VAL A 103 -12.47 6.47 3.97
CA VAL A 103 -12.14 5.23 3.28
C VAL A 103 -10.83 4.68 3.84
N GLN A 104 -10.82 3.41 4.20
CA GLN A 104 -9.62 2.70 4.69
C GLN A 104 -9.52 1.33 4.04
N LEU A 105 -8.28 0.85 3.90
CA LEU A 105 -8.00 -0.53 3.53
C LEU A 105 -7.92 -1.36 4.82
N LEU A 106 -8.77 -2.39 4.90
CA LEU A 106 -8.71 -3.42 5.93
C LEU A 106 -8.08 -4.68 5.35
N GLU A 107 -6.87 -5.00 5.81
CA GLU A 107 -6.12 -6.21 5.47
C GLU A 107 -6.48 -7.35 6.43
N ILE A 108 -6.43 -8.60 5.94
CA ILE A 108 -6.70 -9.77 6.79
C ILE A 108 -5.78 -9.83 8.03
N ALA A 109 -4.54 -9.35 7.93
CA ALA A 109 -3.59 -9.32 9.04
C ALA A 109 -4.01 -8.40 10.20
N GLN A 110 -4.93 -7.46 9.95
CA GLN A 110 -5.49 -6.55 10.96
C GLN A 110 -6.78 -7.11 11.60
N VAL A 111 -7.31 -8.22 11.09
CA VAL A 111 -8.55 -8.82 11.55
C VAL A 111 -8.24 -9.76 12.70
N ALA A 112 -8.89 -9.55 13.85
CA ALA A 112 -8.77 -10.46 14.98
C ALA A 112 -9.22 -11.89 14.60
N ASP A 113 -8.54 -12.91 15.12
CA ASP A 113 -8.74 -14.31 14.75
C ASP A 113 -10.22 -14.76 14.81
N ALA A 114 -10.96 -14.28 15.81
CA ALA A 114 -12.38 -14.57 15.98
C ALA A 114 -13.27 -14.11 14.81
N HIS A 115 -12.83 -13.10 14.05
CA HIS A 115 -13.58 -12.48 12.96
C HIS A 115 -13.02 -12.82 11.56
N VAL A 116 -11.99 -13.65 11.47
CA VAL A 116 -11.37 -14.01 10.18
C VAL A 116 -12.37 -14.68 9.23
N ASN A 117 -13.27 -15.53 9.75
CA ASN A 117 -14.30 -16.17 8.93
C ASN A 117 -15.30 -15.15 8.37
N GLU A 118 -15.64 -14.12 9.14
CA GLU A 118 -16.48 -13.02 8.67
C GLU A 118 -15.78 -12.19 7.59
N PHE A 119 -14.48 -11.94 7.74
CA PHE A 119 -13.68 -11.24 6.72
C PHE A 119 -13.56 -12.01 5.40
N LYS A 120 -13.47 -13.33 5.48
CA LYS A 120 -13.44 -14.22 4.30
C LYS A 120 -14.81 -14.35 3.63
N SER A 121 -15.90 -14.02 4.33
CA SER A 121 -17.25 -14.10 3.75
C SER A 121 -17.44 -13.10 2.62
N ILE A 122 -17.69 -13.62 1.43
CA ILE A 122 -18.05 -12.84 0.23
C ILE A 122 -19.43 -12.18 0.34
N GLU A 123 -20.29 -12.65 1.26
CA GLU A 123 -21.59 -12.03 1.51
C GLU A 123 -21.46 -10.72 2.29
N LYS A 124 -20.48 -10.66 3.20
CA LYS A 124 -20.20 -9.49 4.03
C LYS A 124 -19.28 -8.50 3.33
N PHE A 125 -18.11 -8.97 2.89
CA PHE A 125 -17.13 -8.14 2.17
C PHE A 125 -17.17 -8.49 0.70
N LYS A 126 -17.83 -7.62 -0.08
CA LYS A 126 -18.16 -7.87 -1.49
C LYS A 126 -17.12 -7.37 -2.48
N ILE A 127 -16.16 -6.59 -2.01
CA ILE A 127 -15.15 -5.96 -2.86
C ILE A 127 -13.75 -6.31 -2.38
N PHE A 128 -12.80 -6.33 -3.31
CA PHE A 128 -11.42 -6.71 -3.06
C PHE A 128 -10.46 -5.72 -3.73
N ASN A 129 -9.38 -5.35 -3.04
CA ASN A 129 -8.37 -4.44 -3.55
C ASN A 129 -7.54 -5.10 -4.66
N THR A 130 -7.49 -4.49 -5.85
CA THR A 130 -6.66 -4.97 -6.97
C THR A 130 -5.20 -4.52 -6.90
N ASN A 131 -4.90 -3.57 -6.01
CA ASN A 131 -3.66 -2.80 -5.94
C ASN A 131 -3.37 -1.98 -7.21
N ASN A 132 -4.39 -1.68 -8.02
CA ASN A 132 -4.37 -0.63 -9.03
C ASN A 132 -4.80 0.70 -8.38
N LEU A 133 -3.87 1.64 -8.32
CA LEU A 133 -3.98 2.84 -7.50
C LEU A 133 -3.74 4.08 -8.37
N TRP A 134 -4.67 5.01 -8.33
CA TRP A 134 -4.52 6.33 -8.95
C TRP A 134 -4.26 7.34 -7.85
N VAL A 135 -3.15 8.06 -7.95
CA VAL A 135 -2.72 8.95 -6.87
C VAL A 135 -2.32 10.31 -7.42
N ASN A 136 -2.84 11.37 -6.82
CA ASN A 136 -2.49 12.74 -7.16
C ASN A 136 -1.07 13.08 -6.66
N LEU A 137 -0.20 13.53 -7.56
CA LEU A 137 1.21 13.79 -7.28
C LEU A 137 1.41 14.98 -6.33
N ASN A 138 0.56 16.02 -6.42
CA ASN A 138 0.62 17.15 -5.47
C ASN A 138 0.24 16.69 -4.06
N ALA A 139 -0.75 15.79 -3.94
CA ALA A 139 -1.13 15.22 -2.65
C ALA A 139 -0.02 14.34 -2.05
N ILE A 140 0.67 13.54 -2.88
CA ILE A 140 1.85 12.78 -2.45
C ILE A 140 2.90 13.75 -1.88
N LYS A 141 3.24 14.81 -2.62
CA LYS A 141 4.24 15.80 -2.19
C LYS A 141 3.86 16.41 -0.85
N ARG A 142 2.63 16.93 -0.73
CA ARG A 142 2.09 17.52 0.50
C ARG A 142 2.17 16.57 1.69
N LEU A 143 1.76 15.31 1.50
CA LEU A 143 1.70 14.34 2.60
C LEU A 143 3.08 13.82 3.01
N VAL A 144 4.00 13.64 2.07
CA VAL A 144 5.37 13.20 2.35
C VAL A 144 6.18 14.33 3.01
N GLU A 145 6.10 15.56 2.51
CA GLU A 145 6.81 16.71 3.10
C GLU A 145 6.31 17.05 4.51
N ALA A 146 5.03 16.84 4.78
CA ALA A 146 4.45 16.99 6.11
C ALA A 146 4.69 15.78 7.04
N ASP A 147 5.39 14.74 6.57
CA ASP A 147 5.59 13.47 7.29
C ASP A 147 4.26 12.86 7.80
N ALA A 148 3.20 13.01 7.01
CA ALA A 148 1.82 12.68 7.39
C ALA A 148 1.41 11.24 7.05
N LEU A 149 2.14 10.54 6.17
CA LEU A 149 1.87 9.16 5.77
C LEU A 149 2.28 8.15 6.85
N LYS A 150 1.65 8.22 8.03
CA LYS A 150 1.87 7.28 9.14
C LYS A 150 1.13 5.95 8.91
N MET A 151 1.48 5.27 7.83
CA MET A 151 0.92 3.97 7.46
C MET A 151 1.21 2.93 8.54
N GLU A 152 0.31 1.96 8.67
CA GLU A 152 0.49 0.86 9.61
C GLU A 152 1.67 -0.02 9.19
N ILE A 153 2.48 -0.41 10.17
CA ILE A 153 3.62 -1.30 9.97
C ILE A 153 3.11 -2.73 10.00
N ILE A 154 3.46 -3.49 8.96
CA ILE A 154 3.15 -4.90 8.82
C ILE A 154 4.41 -5.69 9.23
N PRO A 155 4.42 -6.35 10.40
CA PRO A 155 5.51 -7.23 10.78
C PRO A 155 5.40 -8.54 9.99
N ASN A 156 6.46 -8.87 9.25
CA ASN A 156 6.56 -10.08 8.43
C ASN A 156 7.71 -10.95 8.96
N PRO A 157 7.41 -11.98 9.78
CA PRO A 157 8.41 -12.90 10.29
C PRO A 157 9.04 -13.73 9.17
N LYS A 158 10.37 -13.83 9.18
CA LYS A 158 11.18 -14.62 8.25
C LYS A 158 12.32 -15.32 9.01
N GLU A 159 13.06 -16.12 8.27
CA GLU A 159 14.27 -16.77 8.74
C GLU A 159 15.37 -16.59 7.69
N VAL A 160 16.59 -16.27 8.14
CA VAL A 160 17.79 -16.17 7.31
C VAL A 160 18.88 -16.95 8.01
N ASP A 161 19.40 -18.01 7.38
CA ASP A 161 20.46 -18.87 7.91
C ASP A 161 20.18 -19.36 9.34
N GLY A 162 18.93 -19.73 9.64
CA GLY A 162 18.50 -20.19 10.96
C GLY A 162 18.22 -19.07 11.98
N VAL A 163 18.50 -17.81 11.65
CA VAL A 163 18.21 -16.65 12.50
C VAL A 163 16.80 -16.14 12.20
N LYS A 164 15.95 -16.12 13.23
CA LYS A 164 14.61 -15.53 13.14
C LYS A 164 14.69 -14.01 13.04
N VAL A 165 14.03 -13.46 12.03
CA VAL A 165 14.11 -12.04 11.68
C VAL A 165 12.73 -11.46 11.37
N LEU A 166 12.61 -10.14 11.52
CA LEU A 166 11.44 -9.36 11.16
C LEU A 166 11.76 -8.44 9.98
N GLN A 167 10.82 -8.41 9.04
CA GLN A 167 10.70 -7.39 8.02
C GLN A 167 9.54 -6.48 8.42
N LEU A 168 9.81 -5.19 8.56
CA LEU A 168 8.80 -4.17 8.81
C LEU A 168 8.43 -3.53 7.48
N GLU A 169 7.21 -3.77 7.03
CA GLU A 169 6.73 -3.36 5.72
C GLU A 169 5.54 -2.41 5.82
N THR A 170 5.23 -1.71 4.74
CA THR A 170 3.99 -0.94 4.59
C THR A 170 3.33 -1.23 3.24
N ALA A 171 2.01 -1.11 3.18
CA ALA A 171 1.23 -1.33 1.96
C ALA A 171 0.78 0.01 1.35
N ALA A 172 1.02 0.18 0.04
CA ALA A 172 0.61 1.38 -0.70
C ALA A 172 -0.90 1.65 -0.58
N GLY A 173 -1.73 0.61 -0.67
CA GLY A 173 -3.18 0.72 -0.50
C GLY A 173 -3.60 1.26 0.87
N ALA A 174 -2.82 1.04 1.93
CA ALA A 174 -3.12 1.58 3.26
C ALA A 174 -2.96 3.11 3.34
N ALA A 175 -2.29 3.71 2.35
CA ALA A 175 -2.13 5.16 2.28
C ALA A 175 -3.47 5.88 2.01
N ILE A 176 -4.47 5.20 1.45
CA ILE A 176 -5.76 5.78 1.05
C ILE A 176 -6.41 6.66 2.14
N ARG A 177 -6.26 6.30 3.42
CA ARG A 177 -6.84 7.01 4.57
C ARG A 177 -6.29 8.42 4.83
N PHE A 178 -5.13 8.74 4.24
CA PHE A 178 -4.43 10.02 4.41
C PHE A 178 -4.76 11.04 3.32
N PHE A 179 -5.36 10.59 2.23
CA PHE A 179 -5.69 11.42 1.08
C PHE A 179 -7.10 11.98 1.20
N ASN A 180 -7.29 13.22 0.75
CA ASN A 180 -8.59 13.87 0.70
C ASN A 180 -9.41 13.32 -0.47
N HIS A 181 -10.72 13.24 -0.28
CA HIS A 181 -11.66 12.73 -1.28
C HIS A 181 -11.23 11.37 -1.85
N ALA A 182 -10.69 10.50 -1.00
CA ALA A 182 -10.30 9.16 -1.41
C ALA A 182 -11.53 8.30 -1.73
N ILE A 183 -11.45 7.49 -2.79
CA ILE A 183 -12.57 6.65 -3.25
C ILE A 183 -12.11 5.24 -3.65
N GLY A 184 -13.04 4.30 -3.63
CA GLY A 184 -12.93 3.02 -4.35
C GLY A 184 -13.76 3.06 -5.63
N THR A 185 -13.26 2.49 -6.72
CA THR A 185 -14.03 2.32 -7.97
C THR A 185 -14.07 0.86 -8.38
N ASN A 186 -15.25 0.36 -8.74
CA ASN A 186 -15.39 -1.02 -9.23
C ASN A 186 -14.98 -1.10 -10.70
N VAL A 187 -14.22 -2.12 -11.08
CA VAL A 187 -13.69 -2.35 -12.44
C VAL A 187 -13.98 -3.75 -12.95
#